data_AF-A0A7I8CKI3-F1
#
_entry.id   AF-A0A7I8CKI3-F1
#
_cell.length_a   1.000
_cell.length_b   1.000
_cell.length_c   1.000
_cell.angle_alpha   90.00
_cell.angle_beta   90.00
_cell.angle_gamma   90.00
#
_symmetry.space_group_name_H-M   'P 1'
#
loop_
_entity.id
_entity.type
_entity.pdbx_description
1 polymer ?
#
loop_
_entity_poly.entity_id
_entity_poly.type
_entity_poly.pdbx_seq_one_letter_code
_entity_poly.pdbx_strand_id
1 'polypeptide(L)'
;MSGAPRDPAQPDHTFLFDIGDGYVIDGAVGGNSARWINHSCDPNCVPELDGQKIFIRARRKIDAGEELSIDYALVSDENVSKALRERYVCHCGAQRCRGTMIAGKGSR
;
A
#
# COMPACT_ATOMS: atom_id res chain seq x y z
N MET A 1 -4.62 11.96 0.30
CA MET A 1 -5.16 11.38 1.57
C MET A 1 -5.19 12.46 2.65
N SER A 2 -6.37 12.87 3.13
CA SER A 2 -6.53 13.93 4.14
C SER A 2 -7.33 13.42 5.33
N GLY A 3 -6.64 12.86 6.32
CA GLY A 3 -7.20 12.47 7.62
C GLY A 3 -6.16 12.71 8.70
N ALA A 4 -6.59 12.99 9.94
CA ALA A 4 -5.66 13.09 11.06
C ALA A 4 -4.92 11.76 11.25
N PRO A 5 -3.60 11.79 11.56
CA PRO A 5 -2.83 10.57 11.78
C PRO A 5 -3.42 9.78 12.95
N ARG A 6 -3.48 8.45 12.79
CA ARG A 6 -4.03 7.56 13.82
C ARG A 6 -3.12 7.45 15.05
N ASP A 7 -1.82 7.38 14.79
CA ASP A 7 -0.77 7.46 15.81
C ASP A 7 0.07 8.71 15.52
N PRO A 8 0.06 9.73 16.38
CA PRO A 8 0.90 10.92 16.22
C PRO A 8 2.40 10.61 16.16
N ALA A 9 2.85 9.49 16.75
CA ALA A 9 4.23 9.05 16.69
C ALA A 9 4.57 8.34 15.36
N GLN A 10 3.56 7.83 14.64
CA GLN A 10 3.70 7.16 13.35
C GLN A 10 2.66 7.70 12.36
N PRO A 11 2.74 9.00 11.99
CA PRO A 11 1.67 9.67 11.26
C PRO A 11 1.43 9.12 9.86
N ASP A 12 2.44 8.46 9.29
CA ASP A 12 2.41 7.91 7.93
C ASP A 12 1.98 6.42 7.89
N HIS A 13 1.87 5.76 9.06
CA HIS A 13 1.43 4.37 9.15
C HIS A 13 -0.10 4.31 9.17
N THR A 14 -0.67 3.94 8.03
CA THR A 14 -2.12 3.88 7.84
C THR A 14 -2.55 2.53 7.28
N PHE A 15 -3.83 2.20 7.45
CA PHE A 15 -4.46 0.99 6.90
C PHE A 15 -5.61 1.37 5.95
N LEU A 16 -5.45 2.48 5.24
CA LEU A 16 -6.46 3.06 4.37
C LEU A 16 -6.34 2.50 2.96
N PHE A 17 -7.46 2.03 2.42
CA PHE A 17 -7.56 1.58 1.05
C PHE A 17 -8.66 2.35 0.32
N ASP A 18 -8.27 3.15 -0.66
CA ASP A 18 -9.20 3.88 -1.53
C ASP A 18 -9.85 2.91 -2.52
N ILE A 19 -11.18 2.87 -2.54
CA ILE A 19 -11.97 2.02 -3.44
C ILE A 19 -12.75 2.82 -4.49
N GLY A 20 -12.48 4.12 -4.60
CA GLY A 20 -13.15 5.04 -5.52
C GLY A 20 -14.39 5.71 -4.93
N ASP A 21 -14.95 6.66 -5.69
CA ASP A 21 -16.18 7.40 -5.37
C ASP A 21 -16.21 8.07 -3.97
N GLY A 22 -15.04 8.41 -3.44
CA GLY A 22 -14.90 9.01 -2.11
C GLY A 22 -15.00 8.03 -0.95
N TYR A 23 -15.05 6.72 -1.22
CA TYR A 23 -15.08 5.67 -0.21
C TYR A 23 -13.69 5.11 0.08
N VAL A 24 -13.40 4.91 1.37
CA VAL A 24 -12.14 4.37 1.87
C VAL A 24 -12.45 3.29 2.90
N ILE A 25 -11.75 2.15 2.80
CA ILE A 25 -11.78 1.10 3.82
C ILE A 25 -10.66 1.38 4.83
N ASP A 26 -10.99 1.46 6.12
CA ASP A 26 -10.02 1.53 7.22
C ASP A 26 -9.84 0.14 7.87
N GLY A 27 -8.73 -0.53 7.53
CA GLY A 27 -8.39 -1.85 8.07
C GLY A 27 -8.07 -1.88 9.56
N ALA A 28 -7.94 -0.73 10.24
CA ALA A 28 -7.76 -0.66 11.68
C ALA A 28 -9.07 -0.63 12.48
N VAL A 29 -10.23 -0.54 11.82
CA VAL A 29 -11.55 -0.58 12.48
C VAL A 29 -12.25 -1.88 12.08
N GLY A 30 -12.23 -2.87 12.96
CA GLY A 30 -12.89 -4.16 12.69
C GLY A 30 -12.29 -4.97 11.52
N GLY A 31 -11.06 -4.64 11.10
CA GLY A 31 -10.37 -5.33 10.01
C GLY A 31 -9.82 -6.71 10.40
N ASN A 32 -9.10 -7.34 9.46
CA ASN A 32 -8.55 -8.69 9.60
C ASN A 32 -7.03 -8.69 9.36
N SER A 33 -6.42 -9.88 9.23
CA SER A 33 -4.98 -10.04 9.06
C SER A 33 -4.41 -9.44 7.77
N ALA A 34 -5.24 -9.12 6.77
CA ALA A 34 -4.77 -8.51 5.52
C ALA A 34 -4.10 -7.14 5.73
N ARG A 35 -4.38 -6.45 6.85
CA ARG A 35 -3.73 -5.18 7.21
C ARG A 35 -2.21 -5.27 7.38
N TRP A 36 -1.67 -6.48 7.54
CA TRP A 36 -0.24 -6.72 7.72
C TRP A 36 0.50 -7.02 6.42
N ILE A 37 -0.19 -7.05 5.28
CA ILE A 37 0.43 -7.31 3.98
C ILE A 37 1.22 -6.08 3.57
N ASN A 38 2.53 -6.24 3.42
CA ASN A 38 3.45 -5.15 3.15
C ASN A 38 3.50 -4.76 1.66
N HIS A 39 4.14 -3.61 1.43
CA HIS A 39 4.47 -3.14 0.10
C HIS A 39 5.62 -3.92 -0.54
N SER A 40 5.49 -4.27 -1.81
CA SER A 40 6.62 -4.59 -2.70
C SER A 40 6.50 -3.91 -4.06
N CYS A 41 7.64 -3.48 -4.62
CA CYS A 41 7.74 -2.98 -5.99
C CYS A 41 7.67 -4.11 -7.03
N ASP A 42 7.84 -5.37 -6.61
CA ASP A 42 7.60 -6.59 -7.39
C ASP A 42 6.72 -7.55 -6.57
N PRO A 43 5.41 -7.26 -6.44
CA PRO A 43 4.53 -7.96 -5.53
C PRO A 43 4.06 -9.31 -6.08
N ASN A 44 3.84 -10.26 -5.17
CA ASN A 44 3.29 -11.59 -5.49
C ASN A 44 1.75 -11.65 -5.41
N CYS A 45 1.10 -10.61 -4.88
CA CYS A 45 -0.36 -10.47 -4.84
C CYS A 45 -0.85 -9.18 -5.54
N VAL A 46 -2.14 -9.15 -5.86
CA VAL A 46 -2.88 -7.99 -6.37
C VAL A 46 -4.18 -7.81 -5.57
N PRO A 47 -4.53 -6.58 -5.15
CA PRO A 47 -5.85 -6.29 -4.60
C PRO A 47 -6.88 -6.16 -5.72
N GLU A 48 -8.04 -6.80 -5.55
CA GLU A 48 -9.18 -6.72 -6.47
C GLU A 48 -10.44 -6.32 -5.70
N LEU A 49 -11.17 -5.33 -6.23
CA LEU A 49 -12.47 -4.92 -5.69
C LEU A 49 -13.58 -5.81 -6.25
N ASP A 50 -14.34 -6.44 -5.36
CA ASP A 50 -15.56 -7.18 -5.68
C ASP A 50 -16.70 -6.63 -4.80
N GLY A 51 -17.56 -5.83 -5.44
CA GLY A 51 -18.56 -5.03 -4.76
C GLY A 51 -17.92 -4.02 -3.81
N GLN A 52 -18.11 -4.24 -2.50
CA GLN A 52 -17.58 -3.38 -1.42
C GLN A 52 -16.45 -4.07 -0.64
N LYS A 53 -15.87 -5.15 -1.18
CA LYS A 53 -14.82 -5.93 -0.52
C LYS A 53 -13.58 -5.99 -1.38
N ILE A 54 -12.42 -5.92 -0.72
CA ILE A 54 -11.13 -6.14 -1.37
C ILE A 54 -10.70 -7.58 -1.13
N PHE A 55 -10.39 -8.28 -2.21
CA PHE A 55 -9.75 -9.58 -2.19
C PHE A 55 -8.28 -9.45 -2.57
N ILE A 56 -7.40 -10.10 -1.81
CA ILE A 56 -5.99 -10.20 -2.16
C ILE A 56 -5.81 -11.49 -2.94
N ARG A 57 -5.46 -11.39 -4.23
CA ARG A 57 -5.26 -12.55 -5.10
C ARG A 57 -3.80 -12.74 -5.45
N ALA A 58 -3.35 -13.99 -5.46
CA ALA A 58 -2.00 -14.32 -5.90
C ALA A 58 -1.86 -14.11 -7.41
N ARG A 59 -0.75 -13.48 -7.84
CA ARG A 59 -0.41 -13.25 -9.26
C ARG A 59 0.42 -14.38 -9.87
N ARG A 60 0.99 -15.22 -9.00
CA ARG A 60 1.78 -16.41 -9.34
C ARG A 60 1.65 -17.43 -8.21
N LYS A 61 2.26 -18.60 -8.40
CA LYS A 61 2.46 -19.54 -7.30
C LYS A 61 3.32 -18.89 -6.20
N ILE A 62 2.94 -19.08 -4.95
CA ILE A 62 3.61 -18.57 -3.76
C ILE A 62 3.99 -19.78 -2.91
N ASP A 63 5.26 -19.85 -2.51
CA ASP A 63 5.77 -20.97 -1.72
C ASP A 63 5.50 -20.74 -0.22
N ALA A 64 5.42 -21.83 0.54
CA ALA A 64 5.19 -21.73 1.98
C ALA A 64 6.35 -20.99 2.67
N GLY A 65 6.00 -20.01 3.51
CA GLY A 65 6.97 -19.15 4.19
C GLY A 65 7.38 -17.90 3.40
N GLU A 66 6.95 -17.76 2.14
CA GLU A 66 7.12 -16.52 1.40
C GLU A 66 6.19 -15.42 1.94
N GLU A 67 6.70 -14.21 2.11
CA GLU A 67 5.89 -13.05 2.53
C GLU A 67 4.90 -12.66 1.43
N LEU A 68 3.63 -12.43 1.80
CA LEU A 68 2.64 -11.88 0.87
C LEU A 68 2.82 -10.36 0.77
N SER A 69 2.86 -9.83 -0.45
CA SER A 69 3.05 -8.41 -0.70
C SER A 69 2.20 -7.88 -1.85
N ILE A 70 1.87 -6.59 -1.79
CA ILE A 70 1.12 -5.85 -2.82
C ILE A 70 1.85 -4.55 -3.18
N ASP A 71 1.55 -3.96 -4.34
CA ASP A 71 1.90 -2.55 -4.57
C ASP A 71 0.86 -1.68 -3.86
N TYR A 72 1.29 -0.80 -2.96
CA TYR A 72 0.37 0.10 -2.26
C TYR A 72 -0.19 1.20 -3.17
N ALA A 73 0.43 1.43 -4.33
CA ALA A 73 0.03 2.47 -5.26
C ALA A 73 -0.16 3.84 -4.58
N LEU A 74 0.71 4.20 -3.63
CA LEU A 74 0.59 5.44 -2.87
C LEU A 74 0.82 6.63 -3.80
N VAL A 75 -0.25 7.32 -4.18
CA VAL A 75 -0.17 8.54 -4.98
C VAL A 75 -0.11 9.76 -4.06
N SER A 76 0.81 10.67 -4.35
CA SER A 76 0.88 11.99 -3.70
C SER A 76 0.29 13.05 -4.64
N ASP A 77 -0.59 13.90 -4.10
CA ASP A 77 -1.14 15.06 -4.81
C ASP A 77 -0.12 16.22 -4.90
N GLU A 78 0.95 16.15 -4.10
CA GLU A 78 2.01 17.14 -4.07
C GLU A 78 3.18 16.75 -5.00
N ASN A 79 4.06 17.72 -5.26
CA ASN A 79 5.33 17.39 -5.93
C ASN A 79 6.17 16.52 -5.00
N VAL A 80 6.48 15.30 -5.47
CA VAL A 80 7.27 14.32 -4.73
C VAL A 80 8.71 14.83 -4.53
N SER A 81 8.94 15.46 -3.38
CA SER A 81 10.24 15.97 -2.96
C SER A 81 11.17 14.85 -2.50
N LYS A 82 12.47 15.14 -2.39
CA LYS A 82 13.45 14.19 -1.85
C LYS A 82 13.10 13.78 -0.41
N ALA A 83 12.75 14.74 0.44
CA ALA A 83 12.36 14.49 1.83
C ALA A 83 11.09 13.62 1.92
N LEU A 84 10.13 13.80 1.01
CA LEU A 84 8.93 12.96 0.98
C LEU A 84 9.26 11.53 0.56
N ARG A 85 10.16 11.33 -0.42
CA ARG A 85 10.65 9.99 -0.80
C ARG A 85 11.38 9.29 0.35
N GLU A 86 12.18 10.03 1.11
CA GLU A 86 12.90 9.51 2.29
C GLU A 86 11.94 9.12 3.41
N ARG A 87 10.88 9.91 3.65
CA ARG A 87 9.82 9.59 4.61
C ARG A 87 9.08 8.30 4.24
N TYR A 88 8.80 8.09 2.95
CA TYR A 88 8.16 6.88 2.42
C TYR A 88 9.17 5.95 1.74
N VAL A 89 10.36 5.78 2.35
CA VAL A 89 11.41 4.90 1.82
C VAL A 89 10.89 3.47 1.69
N CYS A 90 11.26 2.79 0.60
CA CYS A 90 10.86 1.40 0.37
C CYS A 90 12.00 0.43 0.70
N HIS A 91 11.69 -0.59 1.50
CA HIS A 91 12.63 -1.63 1.93
C HIS A 91 12.28 -3.04 1.40
N CYS A 92 11.47 -3.13 0.34
CA CYS A 92 10.93 -4.42 -0.14
C CYS A 92 11.96 -5.43 -0.69
N GLY A 93 13.21 -5.03 -0.95
CA GLY A 93 14.26 -5.92 -1.46
C GLY A 93 14.14 -6.33 -2.94
N ALA A 94 13.11 -5.87 -3.68
CA ALA A 94 12.96 -6.18 -5.10
C ALA A 94 14.14 -5.66 -5.96
N GLN A 95 14.54 -6.43 -6.98
CA GLN A 95 15.67 -6.07 -7.86
C GLN A 95 15.47 -4.70 -8.56
N ARG A 96 14.22 -4.38 -8.92
CA ARG A 96 13.83 -3.09 -9.52
C ARG A 96 13.02 -2.25 -8.54
N CYS A 97 13.46 -2.18 -7.28
CA CYS A 97 12.83 -1.35 -6.27
C CYS A 97 12.84 0.14 -6.68
N ARG A 98 11.71 0.82 -6.49
CA ARG A 98 11.56 2.26 -6.77
C ARG A 98 12.32 3.15 -5.77
N GLY A 99 12.79 2.59 -4.66
CA GLY A 99 13.40 3.30 -3.53
C GLY A 99 12.40 4.02 -2.63
N THR A 100 11.12 4.10 -3.03
CA THR A 100 10.03 4.71 -2.25
C THR A 100 8.72 3.95 -2.49
N MET A 101 7.83 3.96 -1.50
CA MET A 101 6.47 3.40 -1.61
C MET A 101 5.54 4.31 -2.44
N ILE A 102 5.95 5.55 -2.71
CA ILE A 102 5.20 6.50 -3.53
C ILE A 102 5.25 6.07 -5.00
N ALA A 103 4.09 5.91 -5.60
CA ALA A 103 3.93 5.56 -7.00
C ALA A 103 4.33 6.72 -7.93
N GLY A 104 4.78 6.39 -9.14
CA GLY A 104 5.12 7.39 -10.17
C GLY A 104 3.88 8.08 -10.75
N LYS A 105 4.03 9.31 -11.24
CA LYS A 105 2.95 10.03 -11.94
C LYS A 105 2.49 9.18 -13.15
N GLY A 106 1.21 8.78 -13.17
CA GLY A 106 0.59 8.01 -14.27
C GLY A 106 0.17 6.58 -13.95
N SER A 107 0.26 6.14 -12.69
CA SER A 107 -0.07 4.76 -12.26
C SER A 107 -1.54 4.54 -11.83
N ARG A 108 -2.51 5.24 -12.44
CA ARG A 108 -3.94 4.93 -12.23
C ARG A 108 -4.42 3.97 -13.31
#